data_AF-A0A7Y1XXW6-F1
#
_entry.id   AF-A0A7Y1XXW6-F1
#
_cell.length_a   1.000
_cell.length_b   1.000
_cell.length_c   1.000
_cell.angle_alpha   90.00
_cell.angle_beta   90.00
_cell.angle_gamma   90.00
#
_symmetry.space_group_name_H-M   'P 1'
#
loop_
_entity.id
_entity.type
_entity.pdbx_description
1 polymer ?
#
loop_
_entity_poly.entity_id
_entity_poly.type
_entity_poly.pdbx_seq_one_letter_code
_entity_poly.pdbx_strand_id
1 'polypeptide(L)'
;MDSELYEYLAWFLLAVIKFVITPSTMIAAGYSWTTTFVLVSISSSIGFSAFYFFGDLIFGNLNRMRKRPARRFTRLNRRIIRIKMKYGIRGMGVIAGIISVPIAGLVTAKFFREPARAIPSMMLAFTVWTFMLTSVSWLIRNLFSG
;
A
#
# COMPACT_ATOMS: atom_id res chain seq x y z
N MET A 1 -8.91 16.47 -23.47
CA MET A 1 -8.83 15.00 -23.34
C MET A 1 -7.49 14.58 -22.78
N ASP A 2 -6.37 15.13 -23.29
CA ASP A 2 -5.03 14.80 -22.76
C ASP A 2 -4.80 15.27 -21.32
N SER A 3 -5.29 16.46 -20.95
CA SER A 3 -5.14 17.03 -19.60
C SER A 3 -5.73 16.16 -18.48
N GLU A 4 -6.96 15.68 -18.66
CA GLU A 4 -7.64 14.82 -17.67
C GLU A 4 -6.90 13.50 -17.46
N LEU A 5 -6.41 12.88 -18.54
CA LEU A 5 -5.65 11.64 -18.47
C LEU A 5 -4.37 11.81 -17.63
N TYR A 6 -3.63 12.89 -17.83
CA TYR A 6 -2.43 13.19 -17.03
C TYR A 6 -2.76 13.41 -15.56
N GLU A 7 -3.91 14.02 -15.26
CA GLU A 7 -4.33 14.26 -13.88
C GLU A 7 -4.68 12.94 -13.17
N TYR A 8 -5.46 12.06 -13.80
CA TYR A 8 -5.73 10.73 -13.26
C TYR A 8 -4.46 9.89 -13.10
N LEU A 9 -3.52 10.00 -14.03
CA LEU A 9 -2.22 9.33 -13.93
C LEU A 9 -1.38 9.88 -12.76
N ALA A 10 -1.41 11.20 -12.55
CA ALA A 10 -0.74 11.83 -11.41
C ALA A 10 -1.36 11.38 -10.09
N TRP A 11 -2.69 11.33 -9.99
CA TRP A 11 -3.39 10.79 -8.82
C TRP A 11 -3.09 9.32 -8.58
N PHE A 12 -3.01 8.53 -9.64
CA PHE A 12 -2.61 7.12 -9.57
C PHE A 12 -1.21 6.98 -8.97
N LEU A 13 -0.22 7.69 -9.50
CA LEU A 13 1.16 7.65 -9.00
C LEU A 13 1.24 8.17 -7.56
N LEU A 14 0.51 9.23 -7.24
CA LEU A 14 0.46 9.78 -5.90
C LEU A 14 -0.17 8.78 -4.91
N ALA A 15 -1.22 8.04 -5.30
CA ALA A 15 -1.82 6.98 -4.50
C ALA A 15 -0.82 5.86 -4.19
N VAL A 16 0.06 5.52 -5.14
CA VAL A 16 1.13 4.55 -4.88
C VAL A 16 2.13 5.11 -3.87
N ILE A 17 2.62 6.34 -4.05
CA ILE A 17 3.69 6.89 -3.20
C ILE A 17 3.16 7.32 -1.81
N LYS A 18 2.03 8.03 -1.77
CA LYS A 18 1.42 8.67 -0.60
C LYS A 18 -0.02 8.24 -0.36
N PHE A 19 -0.27 6.93 -0.42
CA PHE A 19 -1.58 6.29 -0.20
C PHE A 19 -2.47 6.94 0.87
N VAL A 20 -1.94 7.25 2.05
CA VAL A 20 -2.73 7.79 3.17
C VAL A 20 -3.35 9.16 2.87
N ILE A 21 -2.61 10.01 2.15
CA ILE A 21 -2.99 11.41 1.92
C ILE A 21 -3.85 11.54 0.65
N THR A 22 -3.66 10.64 -0.32
CA THR A 22 -4.26 10.76 -1.66
C THR A 22 -5.80 10.82 -1.65
N PRO A 23 -6.53 9.95 -0.94
CA PRO A 23 -8.00 10.05 -0.86
C PRO A 23 -8.46 11.40 -0.35
N SER A 24 -7.81 11.94 0.68
CA SER A 24 -8.17 13.24 1.24
C SER A 24 -7.91 14.37 0.25
N THR A 25 -6.77 14.35 -0.45
CA THR A 25 -6.45 15.37 -1.45
C THR A 25 -7.33 15.30 -2.69
N MET A 26 -7.73 14.11 -3.15
CA MET A 26 -8.65 13.96 -4.28
C MET A 26 -10.05 14.49 -3.94
N ILE A 27 -10.57 14.15 -2.76
CA ILE A 27 -11.85 14.67 -2.28
C ILE A 27 -11.79 16.20 -2.13
N ALA A 28 -10.68 16.74 -1.59
CA ALA A 28 -10.48 18.18 -1.49
C ALA A 28 -10.38 18.88 -2.86
N ALA A 29 -9.77 18.21 -3.85
CA ALA A 29 -9.71 18.68 -5.25
C ALA A 29 -11.06 18.57 -5.98
N GLY A 30 -12.10 18.04 -5.34
CA GLY A 30 -13.47 18.00 -5.88
C GLY A 30 -13.85 16.69 -6.58
N TYR A 31 -12.99 15.67 -6.56
CA TYR A 31 -13.34 14.36 -7.11
C TYR A 31 -14.46 13.68 -6.30
N SER A 32 -15.26 12.87 -6.99
CA SER A 32 -16.33 12.10 -6.35
C SER A 32 -15.76 11.02 -5.42
N TRP A 33 -16.58 10.60 -4.45
CA TRP A 33 -16.24 9.50 -3.54
C TRP A 33 -15.94 8.20 -4.31
N THR A 34 -16.75 7.87 -5.31
CA THR A 34 -16.61 6.64 -6.11
C THR A 34 -15.36 6.66 -6.97
N THR A 35 -15.08 7.76 -7.67
CA THR A 35 -13.87 7.92 -8.49
C THR A 35 -12.63 7.80 -7.61
N THR A 36 -12.62 8.45 -6.45
CA THR A 36 -11.51 8.38 -5.49
C THR A 36 -11.30 6.95 -4.99
N PHE A 37 -12.37 6.28 -4.54
CA PHE A 37 -12.29 4.91 -4.02
C PHE A 37 -11.78 3.91 -5.07
N VAL A 38 -12.33 3.96 -6.29
CA VAL A 38 -11.94 3.03 -7.36
C VAL A 38 -10.52 3.30 -7.82
N LEU A 39 -10.17 4.56 -8.10
CA LEU A 39 -8.83 4.91 -8.58
C LEU A 39 -7.76 4.54 -7.55
N VAL A 40 -7.94 4.93 -6.29
CA VAL A 40 -6.94 4.65 -5.24
C VAL A 40 -6.83 3.14 -4.99
N SER A 41 -7.93 2.39 -5.00
CA SER A 41 -7.91 0.93 -4.82
C SER A 41 -7.18 0.20 -5.95
N ILE A 42 -7.39 0.61 -7.21
CA ILE A 42 -6.68 0.06 -8.36
C ILE A 42 -5.20 0.43 -8.28
N SER A 43 -4.89 1.69 -8.01
CA SER A 43 -3.52 2.20 -7.88
C SER A 43 -2.73 1.47 -6.79
N SER A 44 -3.31 1.32 -5.60
CA SER A 44 -2.67 0.62 -4.50
C SER A 44 -2.47 -0.86 -4.80
N SER A 45 -3.41 -1.50 -5.47
CA SER A 45 -3.31 -2.93 -5.83
C SER A 45 -2.21 -3.19 -6.86
N ILE A 46 -2.18 -2.39 -7.92
CA ILE A 46 -1.15 -2.47 -8.98
C ILE A 46 0.21 -2.10 -8.41
N GLY A 47 0.31 -0.97 -7.71
CA GLY A 47 1.55 -0.51 -7.07
C GLY A 47 2.07 -1.54 -6.08
N PHE A 48 1.22 -2.09 -5.21
CA PHE A 48 1.63 -3.11 -4.24
C PHE A 48 2.21 -4.34 -4.95
N SER A 49 1.51 -4.84 -5.97
CA SER A 49 1.94 -6.02 -6.72
C SER A 49 3.29 -5.78 -7.40
N ALA A 50 3.46 -4.63 -8.06
CA ALA A 50 4.72 -4.24 -8.69
C ALA A 50 5.88 -4.21 -7.68
N PHE A 51 5.71 -3.54 -6.54
CA PHE A 51 6.76 -3.47 -5.50
C PHE A 51 6.98 -4.80 -4.78
N TYR A 52 5.95 -5.64 -4.63
CA TYR A 52 6.10 -6.99 -4.10
C TYR A 52 6.98 -7.84 -5.03
N PHE A 53 6.66 -7.92 -6.33
CA PHE A 53 7.46 -8.69 -7.27
C PHE A 53 8.87 -8.13 -7.41
N PHE A 54 9.03 -6.80 -7.45
CA PHE A 54 10.34 -6.16 -7.46
C PHE A 54 11.16 -6.53 -6.22
N GLY A 55 10.53 -6.51 -5.04
CA GLY A 55 11.16 -6.96 -3.79
C GLY A 55 11.55 -8.43 -3.84
N ASP A 56 10.67 -9.29 -4.36
CA ASP A 56 10.94 -10.73 -4.45
C ASP A 56 12.07 -11.04 -5.44
N LEU A 57 12.20 -10.31 -6.55
CA LEU A 57 13.33 -10.39 -7.47
C LEU A 57 14.66 -10.03 -6.77
N ILE A 58 14.68 -8.89 -6.07
CA ILE A 58 15.87 -8.43 -5.33
C ILE A 58 16.25 -9.43 -4.24
N PHE A 59 15.29 -9.81 -3.39
CA PHE A 59 15.57 -10.68 -2.25
C PHE A 59 15.77 -12.15 -2.65
N GLY A 60 15.14 -12.59 -3.74
CA GLY A 60 15.33 -13.92 -4.33
C GLY A 60 16.76 -14.10 -4.84
N ASN A 61 17.24 -13.17 -5.67
CA ASN A 61 18.59 -13.20 -6.21
C ASN A 61 19.64 -12.96 -5.12
N LEU A 62 19.39 -12.02 -4.21
CA LEU A 62 20.31 -11.72 -3.12
C LEU A 62 20.47 -12.91 -2.17
N ASN A 63 19.43 -13.72 -1.91
CA ASN A 63 19.58 -14.90 -1.06
C ASN A 63 20.36 -16.03 -1.74
N ARG A 64 20.30 -16.16 -3.09
CA ARG A 64 21.10 -17.15 -3.84
C ARG A 64 22.58 -16.80 -3.86
N MET A 65 22.93 -15.52 -3.90
CA MET A 65 24.32 -15.06 -4.02
C MET A 65 25.05 -14.93 -2.66
N ARG A 66 24.35 -15.11 -1.55
CA ARG A 66 24.83 -14.67 -0.24
C ARG A 66 25.35 -15.83 0.61
N LYS A 67 26.68 -15.89 0.78
CA LYS A 67 27.40 -16.90 1.58
C LYS A 67 27.25 -16.75 3.12
N ARG A 68 26.76 -15.62 3.63
CA ARG A 68 26.59 -15.33 5.08
C ARG A 68 25.17 -14.85 5.37
N PRO A 69 24.51 -15.20 6.48
CA PRO A 69 23.12 -14.78 6.73
C PRO A 69 22.94 -13.25 6.79
N ALA A 70 21.76 -12.76 6.39
CA ALA A 70 21.31 -11.37 6.61
C ALA A 70 21.48 -10.93 8.06
N ARG A 71 22.00 -9.72 8.29
CA ARG A 71 21.90 -9.08 9.61
C ARG A 71 20.40 -8.89 9.90
N ARG A 72 19.82 -9.86 10.62
CA ARG A 72 18.37 -10.01 10.86
C ARG A 72 17.81 -8.96 11.83
N PHE A 73 18.67 -8.22 12.56
CA PHE A 73 18.27 -7.54 13.80
C PHE A 73 18.39 -6.00 13.82
N THR A 74 17.94 -5.30 12.77
CA THR A 74 17.68 -3.84 12.87
C THR A 74 16.42 -3.57 13.71
N ARG A 75 16.31 -2.40 14.37
CA ARG A 75 15.15 -2.06 15.23
C ARG A 75 13.82 -2.18 14.47
N LEU A 76 13.79 -1.77 13.21
CA LEU A 76 12.64 -1.89 12.31
C LEU A 76 12.30 -3.36 12.00
N ASN A 77 13.30 -4.19 11.64
CA ASN A 77 13.08 -5.62 11.39
C ASN A 77 12.50 -6.32 12.62
N ARG A 78 12.99 -6.01 13.83
CA ARG A 78 12.45 -6.60 15.07
C ARG A 78 10.99 -6.21 15.32
N ARG A 79 10.58 -4.99 14.96
CA ARG A 79 9.18 -4.55 15.11
C ARG A 79 8.29 -5.31 14.12
N ILE A 80 8.70 -5.37 12.85
CA ILE A 80 7.96 -6.09 11.80
C ILE A 80 7.86 -7.59 12.13
N ILE A 81 8.95 -8.21 12.61
CA ILE A 81 8.96 -9.62 13.02
C ILE A 81 8.00 -9.85 14.20
N ARG A 82 7.95 -8.97 15.20
CA ARG A 82 6.99 -9.09 16.31
C ARG A 82 5.54 -9.06 15.83
N ILE A 83 5.22 -8.18 14.87
CA ILE A 83 3.88 -8.11 14.27
C ILE A 83 3.58 -9.38 13.47
N LYS A 84 4.53 -9.84 12.64
CA LYS A 84 4.40 -11.09 11.89
C LYS A 84 4.14 -12.27 12.83
N MET A 85 4.90 -12.40 13.91
CA MET A 85 4.76 -13.50 14.87
C MET A 85 3.42 -13.47 15.60
N LYS A 86 2.87 -12.29 15.88
CA LYS A 86 1.61 -12.14 16.65
C LYS A 86 0.35 -12.20 15.78
N TYR A 87 0.41 -11.70 14.54
CA TYR A 87 -0.79 -11.47 13.71
C TYR A 87 -0.66 -11.95 12.25
N GLY A 88 0.49 -12.52 11.86
CA GLY A 88 0.72 -13.04 10.52
C GLY A 88 0.51 -11.99 9.42
N ILE A 89 -0.12 -12.39 8.32
CA ILE A 89 -0.38 -11.52 7.16
C ILE A 89 -1.47 -10.49 7.42
N ARG A 90 -2.42 -10.80 8.31
CA ARG A 90 -3.52 -9.89 8.69
C ARG A 90 -2.98 -8.68 9.45
N GLY A 91 -2.03 -8.89 10.37
CA GLY A 91 -1.38 -7.79 11.08
C GLY A 91 -0.55 -6.89 10.18
N MET A 92 0.00 -7.43 9.10
CA MET A 92 0.68 -6.63 8.09
C MET A 92 -0.29 -5.74 7.32
N GLY A 93 -1.51 -6.22 7.03
CA GLY A 93 -2.56 -5.42 6.39
C GLY A 93 -3.00 -4.20 7.23
N VAL A 94 -3.04 -4.33 8.56
CA VAL A 94 -3.31 -3.19 9.46
C VAL A 94 -2.25 -2.10 9.32
N ILE A 95 -0.99 -2.50 9.22
CA ILE A 95 0.13 -1.56 9.12
C ILE A 95 0.27 -1.01 7.70
N ALA A 96 -0.13 -1.79 6.70
CA ALA A 96 -0.05 -1.42 5.29
C ALA A 96 -0.84 -0.15 4.97
N GLY A 97 -1.95 0.12 5.68
CA GLY A 97 -2.69 1.39 5.51
C GLY A 97 -2.02 2.61 6.14
N ILE A 98 -0.99 2.43 6.97
CA ILE A 98 -0.23 3.52 7.61
C ILE A 98 1.11 3.74 6.91
N ILE A 99 1.66 2.68 6.33
CA ILE A 99 2.92 2.70 5.59
C ILE A 99 2.64 2.92 4.09
N SER A 100 3.57 3.50 3.35
CA SER A 100 3.41 3.64 1.90
C SER A 100 3.38 2.28 1.19
N VAL A 101 2.63 2.21 0.07
CA VAL A 101 2.47 1.00 -0.74
C VAL A 101 3.82 0.39 -1.17
N PRO A 102 4.84 1.17 -1.61
CA PRO A 102 6.15 0.62 -1.95
C PRO A 102 6.82 -0.12 -0.80
N ILE A 103 6.81 0.48 0.40
CA ILE A 103 7.44 -0.11 1.58
C ILE A 103 6.65 -1.35 2.00
N ALA A 104 5.31 -1.29 1.99
CA ALA A 104 4.47 -2.44 2.29
C ALA A 104 4.74 -3.61 1.32
N GLY A 105 4.86 -3.35 0.01
CA GLY A 105 5.20 -4.34 -1.00
C GLY A 105 6.56 -5.01 -0.74
N LEU A 106 7.62 -4.20 -0.57
CA LEU A 106 8.98 -4.69 -0.32
C LEU A 106 9.10 -5.47 0.99
N VAL A 107 8.49 -4.97 2.06
CA VAL A 107 8.48 -5.62 3.36
C VAL A 107 7.73 -6.95 3.27
N THR A 108 6.58 -6.96 2.59
CA THR A 108 5.80 -8.19 2.44
C THR A 108 6.56 -9.22 1.63
N ALA A 109 7.18 -8.85 0.50
CA ALA A 109 8.03 -9.76 -0.28
C ALA A 109 9.22 -10.32 0.52
N LYS A 110 9.81 -9.51 1.40
CA LYS A 110 10.90 -9.93 2.28
C LYS A 110 10.45 -10.98 3.32
N PHE A 111 9.24 -10.85 3.86
CA PHE A 111 8.78 -11.65 4.99
C PHE A 111 7.78 -12.76 4.64
N PHE A 112 7.08 -12.64 3.52
CA PHE A 112 6.07 -13.56 3.02
C PHE A 112 6.44 -13.91 1.58
N ARG A 113 6.84 -15.16 1.34
CA ARG A 113 7.29 -15.66 0.03
C ARG A 113 6.18 -16.39 -0.73
N GLU A 114 4.94 -16.29 -0.25
CA GLU A 114 3.76 -16.95 -0.84
C GLU A 114 2.89 -15.90 -1.54
N PRO A 115 3.17 -15.56 -2.82
CA PRO A 115 2.44 -14.51 -3.53
C PRO A 115 0.93 -14.78 -3.60
N ALA A 116 0.53 -16.05 -3.77
CA ALA A 116 -0.87 -16.47 -3.86
C ALA A 116 -1.71 -16.13 -2.61
N ARG A 117 -1.08 -16.01 -1.44
CA ARG A 117 -1.75 -15.62 -0.20
C ARG A 117 -1.48 -14.15 0.17
N ALA A 118 -0.25 -13.68 -0.07
CA ALA A 118 0.17 -12.35 0.30
C ALA A 118 -0.49 -11.25 -0.51
N ILE A 119 -0.55 -11.41 -1.84
CA ILE A 119 -1.08 -10.38 -2.72
C ILE A 119 -2.58 -10.17 -2.49
N PRO A 120 -3.46 -11.21 -2.53
CA PRO A 120 -4.89 -11.00 -2.32
C PRO A 120 -5.22 -10.46 -0.93
N SER A 121 -4.54 -10.96 0.12
CA SER A 121 -4.76 -10.48 1.49
C SER A 121 -4.41 -9.00 1.65
N MET A 122 -3.35 -8.54 0.99
CA MET A 122 -2.92 -7.14 1.04
C MET A 122 -3.79 -6.24 0.18
N MET A 123 -4.21 -6.70 -1.01
CA MET A 123 -5.17 -5.97 -1.84
C MET A 123 -6.46 -5.71 -1.05
N LEU A 124 -7.01 -6.74 -0.39
CA LEU A 124 -8.19 -6.58 0.47
C LEU A 124 -7.95 -5.59 1.60
N ALA A 125 -6.78 -5.66 2.27
CA ALA A 125 -6.44 -4.72 3.33
C ALA A 125 -6.38 -3.27 2.80
N PHE A 126 -5.73 -3.04 1.66
CA PHE A 126 -5.67 -1.72 1.03
C PHE A 126 -7.07 -1.24 0.62
N THR A 127 -7.92 -2.09 0.04
CA THR A 127 -9.30 -1.72 -0.31
C THR A 127 -10.10 -1.30 0.92
N VAL A 128 -10.00 -2.03 2.04
CA VAL A 128 -10.66 -1.67 3.29
C VAL A 128 -10.15 -0.32 3.82
N TRP A 129 -8.83 -0.11 3.77
CA TRP A 129 -8.22 1.17 4.15
C TRP A 129 -8.65 2.32 3.25
N THR A 130 -8.69 2.12 1.94
CA THR A 130 -9.16 3.12 0.98
C THR A 130 -10.61 3.48 1.28
N PHE A 131 -11.47 2.49 1.51
CA PHE A 131 -12.86 2.73 1.88
C PHE A 131 -12.97 3.61 3.13
N MET A 132 -12.20 3.28 4.18
CA MET A 132 -12.16 4.06 5.43
C MET A 132 -11.66 5.49 5.20
N LEU A 133 -10.52 5.66 4.53
CA LEU A 133 -9.91 6.96 4.27
C LEU A 133 -10.78 7.86 3.39
N THR A 134 -11.36 7.31 2.32
CA THR A 134 -12.25 8.06 1.43
C THR A 134 -13.54 8.46 2.15
N SER A 135 -14.12 7.57 2.96
CA SER A 135 -15.34 7.87 3.74
C SER A 135 -15.10 8.94 4.80
N VAL A 136 -14.00 8.84 5.55
CA VAL A 136 -13.60 9.87 6.53
C VAL A 136 -13.36 11.20 5.82
N SER A 137 -12.64 11.20 4.70
CA SER A 137 -12.34 12.43 3.94
C SER A 137 -13.60 13.09 3.40
N TRP A 138 -14.55 12.31 2.90
CA TRP A 138 -15.82 12.81 2.40
C TRP A 138 -16.69 13.38 3.52
N LEU A 139 -16.76 12.68 4.67
CA LEU A 139 -17.49 13.16 5.84
C LEU A 139 -16.92 14.49 6.34
N ILE A 140 -15.59 14.60 6.44
CA ILE A 140 -14.89 15.83 6.81
C ILE A 140 -15.26 16.95 5.84
N ARG A 141 -15.15 16.72 4.53
CA ARG A 141 -15.49 17.74 3.52
C ARG A 141 -16.93 18.23 3.67
N ASN A 142 -17.87 17.31 3.86
CA ASN A 142 -19.29 17.64 4.02
C ASN A 142 -19.56 18.45 5.30
N LEU A 143 -18.84 18.19 6.39
CA LEU A 143 -18.95 18.94 7.64
C LEU A 143 -18.42 20.38 7.52
N PHE A 144 -17.34 20.60 6.77
CA PHE A 144 -16.74 21.93 6.58
C PHE A 144 -17.40 22.76 5.46
N SER A 145 -18.22 22.13 4.60
CA SER A 145 -18.97 22.80 3.55
C SER A 145 -20.42 23.13 3.92
N GLY A 146 -20.83 22.81 5.16
CA GLY A 146 -22.16 23.11 5.70
C GLY A 146 -22.20 24.37 6.55
#